data_AF-A0A6J5ZYB9-F1
#
_entry.id   AF-A0A6J5ZYB9-F1
#
_cell.length_a   1.000
_cell.length_b   1.000
_cell.length_c   1.000
_cell.angle_alpha   90.00
_cell.angle_beta   90.00
_cell.angle_gamma   90.00
#
_symmetry.space_group_name_H-M   'P 1'
#
loop_
_entity.id
_entity.type
_entity.pdbx_description
1 polymer ?
#
loop_
_entity_poly.entity_id
_entity_poly.type
_entity_poly.pdbx_seq_one_letter_code
_entity_poly.pdbx_strand_id
1 'polypeptide(L)'
;MILPALAGAKTIEMGDIPSTVKPTCPRVKKKCNAVTRTTVYPSSVGTNHSPMVVPRNGRLVAWTVKLGTPISTDRKWFDKNAGGVSQAKITILQRVKGGGARVVKQGESAKLQAYFGKTAQFALLKSIYVKKGQIIALTVPTWAPVLAYGFDNTMAWRASRAKGQCGVSDYLTPHEQLAVKSFSTYYCSYKTSRLTYSVTLIPAL
;
A
#
# COMPACT_ATOMS: atom_id res chain seq x y z
N MET A 1 18.34 -21.25 -37.98
CA MET A 1 17.66 -20.16 -37.23
C MET A 1 17.77 -20.46 -35.75
N ILE A 2 18.42 -19.60 -34.96
CA ILE A 2 18.49 -19.73 -33.51
C ILE A 2 17.35 -18.89 -32.94
N LEU A 3 16.34 -19.54 -32.36
CA LEU A 3 15.27 -18.85 -31.63
C LEU A 3 15.86 -18.29 -30.33
N PRO A 4 15.70 -16.99 -30.02
CA PRO A 4 16.14 -16.46 -28.74
C PRO A 4 15.36 -17.14 -27.62
N ALA A 5 16.06 -17.70 -26.64
CA ALA A 5 15.44 -18.21 -25.44
C ALA A 5 14.79 -17.03 -24.69
N LEU A 6 13.47 -17.08 -24.52
CA LEU A 6 12.75 -16.17 -23.63
C LEU A 6 13.24 -16.44 -22.21
N ALA A 7 14.17 -15.61 -21.73
CA ALA A 7 14.59 -15.63 -20.34
C ALA A 7 13.42 -15.14 -19.46
N GLY A 8 12.57 -16.07 -19.04
CA GLY A 8 11.52 -15.81 -18.06
C GLY A 8 12.14 -15.61 -16.68
N ALA A 9 12.29 -14.36 -16.24
CA ALA A 9 12.67 -14.09 -14.86
C ALA A 9 11.52 -14.52 -13.93
N LYS A 10 11.80 -15.43 -12.99
CA LYS A 10 10.81 -15.85 -11.98
C LYS A 10 10.39 -14.64 -11.16
N THR A 11 9.10 -14.30 -11.14
CA THR A 11 8.57 -13.21 -10.32
C THR A 11 7.94 -13.72 -9.03
N ILE A 12 7.88 -12.86 -8.02
CA ILE A 12 7.15 -13.09 -6.78
C ILE A 12 6.15 -11.93 -6.62
N GLU A 13 4.86 -12.25 -6.58
CA GLU A 13 3.80 -11.29 -6.25
C GLU A 13 3.62 -11.24 -4.73
N MET A 14 4.13 -10.18 -4.11
CA MET A 14 3.98 -9.97 -2.67
C MET A 14 2.68 -9.24 -2.37
N GLY A 15 1.92 -9.70 -1.39
CA GLY A 15 0.62 -9.11 -1.05
C GLY A 15 -0.49 -9.45 -2.03
N ASP A 16 -0.35 -10.54 -2.81
CA ASP A 16 -1.30 -11.02 -3.83
C ASP A 16 -2.77 -10.78 -3.44
N ILE A 17 -3.55 -10.23 -4.36
CA ILE A 17 -4.92 -9.76 -4.13
C ILE A 17 -5.89 -10.65 -4.93
N PRO A 18 -6.55 -11.62 -4.28
CA PRO A 18 -7.56 -12.41 -4.95
C PRO A 18 -8.69 -11.55 -5.51
N SER A 19 -9.30 -11.99 -6.62
CA SER A 19 -10.43 -11.30 -7.26
C SER A 19 -11.62 -11.07 -6.31
N THR A 20 -11.80 -11.95 -5.32
CA THR A 20 -12.82 -11.90 -4.27
C THR A 20 -12.68 -10.70 -3.33
N VAL A 21 -11.47 -10.14 -3.17
CA VAL A 21 -11.24 -8.96 -2.33
C VAL A 21 -11.66 -7.72 -3.10
N LYS A 22 -12.74 -7.06 -2.67
CA LYS A 22 -13.25 -5.83 -3.30
C LYS A 22 -13.09 -4.63 -2.37
N PRO A 23 -12.40 -3.55 -2.79
CA PRO A 23 -12.41 -2.30 -2.05
C PRO A 23 -13.84 -1.82 -1.83
N THR A 24 -14.10 -1.24 -0.66
CA THR A 24 -15.47 -1.05 -0.19
C THR A 24 -16.13 0.25 -0.66
N CYS A 25 -15.44 1.08 -1.44
CA CYS A 25 -16.04 2.27 -2.03
C CYS A 25 -16.72 1.95 -3.37
N PRO A 26 -17.95 2.44 -3.62
CA PRO A 26 -18.77 3.26 -2.72
C PRO A 26 -19.51 2.40 -1.68
N ARG A 27 -19.83 2.96 -0.52
CA ARG A 27 -20.74 2.33 0.46
C ARG A 27 -22.14 2.88 0.27
N VAL A 28 -23.10 2.01 -0.07
CA VAL A 28 -24.50 2.38 -0.36
C VAL A 28 -25.20 3.11 0.81
N LYS A 29 -24.77 2.88 2.06
CA LYS A 29 -25.40 3.44 3.27
C LYS A 29 -24.47 4.26 4.21
N LYS A 30 -23.16 4.33 3.94
CA LYS A 30 -22.17 4.99 4.82
C LYS A 30 -21.13 5.72 3.96
N LYS A 31 -20.39 6.66 4.54
CA LYS A 31 -19.27 7.32 3.87
C LYS A 31 -18.22 6.29 3.41
N CYS A 32 -17.66 6.49 2.22
CA CYS A 32 -16.51 5.74 1.72
C CYS A 32 -15.34 5.88 2.71
N ASN A 33 -14.68 4.77 3.04
CA ASN A 33 -13.46 4.79 3.84
C ASN A 33 -12.27 4.58 2.88
N ALA A 34 -11.38 5.56 2.84
CA ALA A 34 -10.13 5.51 2.09
C ALA A 34 -8.95 5.36 3.07
N VAL A 35 -7.75 5.26 2.54
CA VAL A 35 -6.53 5.60 3.31
C VAL A 35 -6.23 7.07 3.02
N THR A 36 -5.84 7.85 4.03
CA THR A 36 -5.49 9.26 3.87
C THR A 36 -4.17 9.58 4.54
N ARG A 37 -3.32 10.33 3.83
CA ARG A 37 -2.15 11.03 4.37
C ARG A 37 -1.33 10.17 5.31
N THR A 38 -0.99 8.95 4.88
CA THR A 38 -0.31 7.97 5.72
C THR A 38 0.48 6.95 4.91
N THR A 39 1.46 6.31 5.55
CA THR A 39 2.19 5.16 5.02
C THR A 39 1.69 3.90 5.72
N VAL A 40 1.27 2.91 4.93
CA VAL A 40 0.60 1.71 5.42
C VAL A 40 1.16 0.43 4.82
N TYR A 41 1.10 -0.66 5.56
CA TYR A 41 1.42 -1.99 5.05
C TYR A 41 0.56 -3.08 5.72
N PRO A 42 0.15 -4.13 5.00
CA PRO A 42 -0.45 -5.32 5.59
C PRO A 42 0.53 -6.00 6.54
N SER A 43 0.09 -6.23 7.77
CA SER A 43 0.81 -7.02 8.77
C SER A 43 0.37 -8.48 8.78
N SER A 44 -0.87 -8.78 8.36
CA SER A 44 -1.30 -10.15 8.15
C SER A 44 -2.39 -10.26 7.09
N VAL A 45 -2.36 -11.35 6.33
CA VAL A 45 -3.39 -11.74 5.37
C VAL A 45 -3.61 -13.24 5.51
N GLY A 46 -4.71 -13.64 6.17
CA GLY A 46 -4.96 -15.05 6.50
C GLY A 46 -3.85 -15.61 7.38
N THR A 47 -3.25 -16.71 6.95
CA THR A 47 -2.13 -17.37 7.63
C THR A 47 -0.76 -16.71 7.36
N ASN A 48 -0.68 -15.77 6.42
CA ASN A 48 0.56 -15.05 6.15
C ASN A 48 0.70 -13.84 7.09
N HIS A 49 1.57 -13.94 8.09
CA HIS A 49 1.81 -12.90 9.11
C HIS A 49 2.87 -11.86 8.74
N SER A 50 3.36 -11.85 7.50
CA SER A 50 4.34 -10.86 7.02
C SER A 50 4.30 -10.73 5.48
N PRO A 51 3.12 -10.46 4.89
CA PRO A 51 2.93 -10.58 3.44
C PRO A 51 3.73 -9.57 2.61
N MET A 52 4.15 -8.46 3.23
CA MET A 52 4.98 -7.43 2.59
C MET A 52 6.42 -7.38 3.08
N VAL A 53 6.88 -8.38 3.83
CA VAL A 53 8.30 -8.48 4.19
C VAL A 53 9.05 -9.16 3.05
N VAL A 54 10.08 -8.51 2.55
CA VAL A 54 10.88 -8.99 1.42
C VAL A 54 11.53 -10.34 1.78
N PRO A 55 11.21 -11.43 1.06
CA PRO A 55 11.65 -12.78 1.43
C PRO A 55 13.12 -13.03 1.09
N ARG A 56 13.65 -12.35 0.07
CA ARG A 56 15.04 -12.41 -0.40
C ARG A 56 15.41 -11.14 -1.15
N ASN A 57 16.69 -10.88 -1.31
CA ASN A 57 17.16 -9.72 -2.06
C ASN A 57 16.62 -9.74 -3.50
N GLY A 58 16.42 -8.57 -4.09
CA GLY A 58 15.89 -8.48 -5.44
C GLY A 58 15.56 -7.06 -5.85
N ARG A 59 14.72 -6.92 -6.87
CA ARG A 59 14.28 -5.63 -7.39
C ARG A 59 12.76 -5.60 -7.54
N LEU A 60 12.15 -4.55 -7.01
CA LEU A 60 10.76 -4.25 -7.35
C LEU A 60 10.73 -3.60 -8.73
N VAL A 61 9.78 -4.02 -9.56
CA VAL A 61 9.63 -3.51 -10.93
C VAL A 61 8.24 -2.92 -11.19
N ALA A 62 7.23 -3.36 -10.45
CA ALA A 62 5.87 -2.85 -10.59
C ALA A 62 5.10 -3.02 -9.28
N TRP A 63 3.97 -2.34 -9.21
CA TRP A 63 2.99 -2.55 -8.16
C TRP A 63 1.59 -2.48 -8.72
N THR A 64 0.69 -3.24 -8.11
CA THR A 64 -0.70 -3.35 -8.52
C THR A 64 -1.58 -2.86 -7.39
N VAL A 65 -2.65 -2.17 -7.72
CA VAL A 65 -3.63 -1.67 -6.75
C VAL A 65 -5.04 -1.86 -7.28
N LYS A 66 -5.93 -2.36 -6.43
CA LYS A 66 -7.36 -2.43 -6.71
C LYS A 66 -8.04 -1.26 -6.03
N LEU A 67 -8.79 -0.47 -6.79
CA LEU A 67 -9.35 0.78 -6.31
C LEU A 67 -10.88 0.68 -6.24
N GLY A 68 -11.45 1.19 -5.15
CA GLY A 68 -12.89 1.40 -5.08
C GLY A 68 -13.36 2.48 -6.05
N THR A 69 -14.68 2.59 -6.21
CA THR A 69 -15.35 3.58 -7.06
C THR A 69 -16.05 4.64 -6.20
N PRO A 70 -15.32 5.53 -5.51
CA PRO A 70 -15.94 6.59 -4.72
C PRO A 70 -16.85 7.47 -5.60
N ILE A 71 -18.02 7.82 -5.09
CA ILE A 71 -18.97 8.73 -5.78
C ILE A 71 -18.44 10.17 -5.78
N SER A 72 -19.03 11.04 -6.61
CA SER A 72 -18.58 12.43 -6.79
C SER A 72 -18.47 13.22 -5.48
N THR A 73 -19.42 13.06 -4.56
CA THR A 73 -19.42 13.75 -3.26
C THR A 73 -18.27 13.30 -2.36
N ASP A 74 -18.01 11.99 -2.29
CA ASP A 74 -16.86 11.43 -1.56
C ASP A 74 -15.54 11.94 -2.15
N ARG A 75 -15.41 11.91 -3.49
CA ARG A 75 -14.20 12.40 -4.18
C ARG A 75 -13.93 13.87 -3.86
N LYS A 76 -14.94 14.74 -3.98
CA LYS A 76 -14.82 16.16 -3.65
C LYS A 76 -14.45 16.38 -2.18
N TRP A 77 -15.02 15.58 -1.28
CA TRP A 77 -14.70 15.67 0.14
C TRP A 77 -13.24 15.30 0.40
N PHE A 78 -12.76 14.18 -0.15
CA PHE A 78 -11.36 13.79 0.02
C PHE A 78 -10.39 14.75 -0.65
N ASP A 79 -10.68 15.21 -1.87
CA ASP A 79 -9.82 16.17 -2.57
C ASP A 79 -9.71 17.47 -1.75
N LYS A 80 -10.81 17.93 -1.13
CA LYS A 80 -10.80 19.12 -0.26
C LYS A 80 -10.05 18.91 1.06
N ASN A 81 -10.22 17.75 1.71
CA ASN A 81 -9.80 17.56 3.10
C ASN A 81 -8.51 16.74 3.28
N ALA A 82 -8.12 15.99 2.25
CA ALA A 82 -7.02 15.02 2.31
C ALA A 82 -5.93 15.31 1.27
N GLY A 83 -5.65 16.58 0.98
CA GLY A 83 -4.47 16.99 0.20
C GLY A 83 -4.64 16.99 -1.32
N GLY A 84 -5.87 16.99 -1.84
CA GLY A 84 -6.13 17.09 -3.27
C GLY A 84 -6.19 15.75 -3.98
N VAL A 85 -5.71 15.73 -5.23
CA VAL A 85 -5.81 14.58 -6.15
C VAL A 85 -5.34 13.29 -5.50
N SER A 86 -6.15 12.23 -5.61
CA SER A 86 -5.82 10.89 -5.10
C SER A 86 -4.51 10.35 -5.66
N GLN A 87 -3.57 10.05 -4.76
CA GLN A 87 -2.21 9.62 -5.07
C GLN A 87 -1.73 8.51 -4.15
N ALA A 88 -0.91 7.62 -4.69
CA ALA A 88 -0.12 6.69 -3.89
C ALA A 88 1.22 6.35 -4.57
N LYS A 89 2.15 5.87 -3.76
CA LYS A 89 3.46 5.35 -4.19
C LYS A 89 3.92 4.21 -3.31
N ILE A 90 4.79 3.38 -3.85
CA ILE A 90 5.47 2.33 -3.08
C ILE A 90 6.65 2.92 -2.30
N THR A 91 6.78 2.50 -1.05
CA THR A 91 7.80 2.94 -0.11
C THR A 91 8.46 1.74 0.54
N ILE A 92 9.79 1.73 0.56
CA ILE A 92 10.57 0.64 1.13
C ILE A 92 11.00 1.11 2.51
N LEU A 93 10.67 0.31 3.51
CA LEU A 93 10.93 0.60 4.91
C LEU A 93 11.98 -0.36 5.46
N GLN A 94 12.90 0.21 6.23
CA GLN A 94 13.82 -0.52 7.09
C GLN A 94 13.30 -0.46 8.52
N ARG A 95 12.96 -1.63 9.10
CA ARG A 95 12.64 -1.71 10.52
C ARG A 95 13.84 -1.25 11.35
N VAL A 96 13.55 -0.53 12.42
CA VAL A 96 14.52 -0.14 13.43
C VAL A 96 14.10 -0.70 14.78
N LYS A 97 15.04 -0.80 15.74
CA LYS A 97 14.72 -1.21 17.11
C LYS A 97 13.65 -0.28 17.70
N GLY A 98 12.74 -0.81 18.52
CA GLY A 98 11.66 -0.05 19.15
C GLY A 98 10.36 0.09 18.33
N GLY A 99 10.15 -0.74 17.31
CA GLY A 99 8.84 -0.84 16.62
C GLY A 99 8.55 0.23 15.57
N GLY A 100 9.54 1.06 15.21
CA GLY A 100 9.46 2.03 14.12
C GLY A 100 10.13 1.55 12.83
N ALA A 101 10.01 2.37 11.78
CA ALA A 101 10.72 2.13 10.53
C ALA A 101 11.15 3.43 9.85
N ARG A 102 12.25 3.35 9.10
CA ARG A 102 12.76 4.45 8.26
C ARG A 102 12.53 4.17 6.79
N VAL A 103 12.18 5.19 6.03
CA VAL A 103 12.16 5.10 4.56
C VAL A 103 13.59 4.96 4.06
N VAL A 104 13.85 3.93 3.25
CA VAL A 104 15.15 3.77 2.57
C VAL A 104 15.08 4.12 1.10
N LYS A 105 13.95 3.85 0.45
CA LYS A 105 13.70 4.14 -0.97
C LYS A 105 12.21 4.33 -1.21
N GLN A 106 11.86 5.04 -2.28
CA GLN A 106 10.48 5.22 -2.72
C GLN A 106 10.42 5.16 -4.24
N GLY A 107 9.26 4.74 -4.75
CA GLY A 107 8.91 4.89 -6.16
C GLY A 107 8.24 6.23 -6.45
N GLU A 108 7.85 6.39 -7.70
CA GLU A 108 7.15 7.55 -8.21
C GLU A 108 5.69 7.61 -7.69
N SER A 109 5.15 8.81 -7.57
CA SER A 109 3.74 9.02 -7.20
C SER A 109 2.84 8.79 -8.41
N ALA A 110 1.88 7.87 -8.28
CA ALA A 110 0.86 7.64 -9.29
C ALA A 110 -0.44 8.38 -8.92
N LYS A 111 -1.06 9.03 -9.92
CA LYS A 111 -2.43 9.56 -9.79
C LYS A 111 -3.43 8.43 -10.00
N LEU A 112 -4.40 8.30 -9.10
CA LEU A 112 -5.28 7.12 -9.05
C LEU A 112 -6.67 7.33 -9.67
N GLN A 113 -7.09 8.58 -9.88
CA GLN A 113 -8.48 8.93 -10.25
C GLN A 113 -8.97 8.25 -11.53
N ALA A 114 -8.10 8.12 -12.56
CA ALA A 114 -8.43 7.46 -13.82
C ALA A 114 -8.69 5.94 -13.69
N TYR A 115 -8.32 5.37 -12.54
CA TYR A 115 -8.35 3.93 -12.28
C TYR A 115 -9.36 3.54 -11.20
N PHE A 116 -10.17 4.47 -10.70
CA PHE A 116 -11.22 4.15 -9.72
C PHE A 116 -12.18 3.07 -10.27
N GLY A 117 -12.47 2.07 -9.44
CA GLY A 117 -13.25 0.89 -9.80
C GLY A 117 -12.49 -0.20 -10.55
N LYS A 118 -11.20 -0.02 -10.81
CA LYS A 118 -10.37 -0.95 -11.58
C LYS A 118 -9.23 -1.51 -10.73
N THR A 119 -8.62 -2.57 -11.25
CA THR A 119 -7.27 -2.98 -10.86
C THR A 119 -6.29 -2.34 -11.82
N ALA A 120 -5.34 -1.58 -11.31
CA ALA A 120 -4.31 -0.91 -12.10
C ALA A 120 -2.93 -1.39 -11.69
N GLN A 121 -2.07 -1.62 -12.67
CA GLN A 121 -0.67 -1.91 -12.47
C GLN A 121 0.16 -0.71 -12.92
N PHE A 122 1.13 -0.34 -12.09
CA PHE A 122 2.08 0.73 -12.34
C PHE A 122 3.48 0.15 -12.38
N ALA A 123 4.11 0.19 -13.55
CA ALA A 123 5.54 -0.09 -13.66
C ALA A 123 6.34 1.05 -13.00
N LEU A 124 7.42 0.69 -12.30
CA LEU A 124 8.36 1.65 -11.76
C LEU A 124 9.29 2.13 -12.88
N LEU A 125 9.47 3.45 -13.03
CA LEU A 125 10.39 3.96 -14.07
C LEU A 125 11.81 3.48 -13.82
N LYS A 126 12.20 3.42 -12.55
CA LYS A 126 13.43 2.81 -12.09
C LYS A 126 13.14 1.71 -11.10
N SER A 127 13.53 0.49 -11.44
CA SER A 127 13.42 -0.64 -10.53
C SER A 127 14.15 -0.36 -9.20
N ILE A 128 13.54 -0.75 -8.09
CA ILE A 128 14.03 -0.45 -6.74
C ILE A 128 14.68 -1.69 -6.16
N TYR A 129 16.00 -1.65 -5.95
CA TYR A 129 16.69 -2.72 -5.23
C TYR A 129 16.25 -2.77 -3.76
N VAL A 130 15.86 -3.97 -3.32
CA VAL A 130 15.37 -4.29 -1.97
C VAL A 130 16.17 -5.43 -1.35
N LYS A 131 16.29 -5.41 -0.03
CA LYS A 131 16.98 -6.43 0.77
C LYS A 131 15.98 -7.27 1.56
N LYS A 132 16.32 -8.53 1.81
CA LYS A 132 15.57 -9.42 2.71
C LYS A 132 15.26 -8.71 4.04
N GLY A 133 14.02 -8.86 4.52
CA GLY A 133 13.57 -8.29 5.79
C GLY A 133 13.09 -6.84 5.74
N GLN A 134 13.33 -6.12 4.63
CA GLN A 134 12.69 -4.82 4.39
C GLN A 134 11.18 -4.99 4.20
N ILE A 135 10.41 -3.96 4.53
CA ILE A 135 8.96 -3.96 4.34
C ILE A 135 8.64 -3.11 3.13
N ILE A 136 7.75 -3.61 2.28
CA ILE A 136 7.18 -2.83 1.20
C ILE A 136 5.85 -2.23 1.67
N ALA A 137 5.74 -0.92 1.63
CA ALA A 137 4.58 -0.17 2.10
C ALA A 137 3.97 0.64 0.96
N LEU A 138 2.71 1.02 1.15
CA LEU A 138 2.01 1.99 0.32
C LEU A 138 1.99 3.32 1.06
N THR A 139 2.62 4.35 0.50
CA THR A 139 2.47 5.72 0.98
C THR A 139 1.39 6.40 0.18
N VAL A 140 0.42 6.98 0.90
CA VAL A 140 -0.70 7.72 0.35
C VAL A 140 -0.51 9.18 0.77
N PRO A 141 0.11 10.04 -0.08
CA PRO A 141 0.34 11.44 0.25
C PRO A 141 -0.97 12.22 0.44
N THR A 142 -2.01 11.82 -0.28
CA THR A 142 -3.32 12.48 -0.25
C THR A 142 -4.37 11.51 0.28
N TRP A 143 -5.06 10.80 -0.60
CA TRP A 143 -6.02 9.77 -0.26
C TRP A 143 -6.07 8.68 -1.33
N ALA A 144 -6.49 7.46 -0.96
CA ALA A 144 -6.62 6.34 -1.88
C ALA A 144 -7.72 5.34 -1.42
N PRO A 145 -8.70 4.97 -2.27
CA PRO A 145 -9.78 4.05 -1.92
C PRO A 145 -9.33 2.57 -1.99
N VAL A 146 -8.34 2.21 -1.16
CA VAL A 146 -7.63 0.91 -1.21
C VAL A 146 -7.98 -0.03 -0.06
N LEU A 147 -9.09 0.20 0.64
CA LEU A 147 -9.52 -0.61 1.78
C LEU A 147 -10.71 -1.52 1.42
N ALA A 148 -10.56 -2.80 1.71
CA ALA A 148 -11.63 -3.78 1.75
C ALA A 148 -11.97 -4.11 3.21
N TYR A 149 -13.25 -4.25 3.55
CA TYR A 149 -13.76 -4.54 4.91
C TYR A 149 -14.57 -5.83 4.95
N GLY A 150 -14.86 -6.31 6.17
CA GLY A 150 -15.75 -7.46 6.39
C GLY A 150 -14.98 -8.78 6.53
N PHE A 151 -13.71 -8.70 6.89
CA PHE A 151 -12.88 -9.88 7.15
C PHE A 151 -12.85 -10.20 8.65
N ASP A 152 -12.40 -11.40 8.99
CA ASP A 152 -12.08 -11.77 10.36
C ASP A 152 -10.78 -11.10 10.86
N ASN A 153 -10.33 -11.49 12.07
CA ASN A 153 -9.14 -10.94 12.71
C ASN A 153 -7.81 -11.42 12.10
N THR A 154 -7.83 -12.26 11.06
CA THR A 154 -6.62 -12.70 10.33
C THR A 154 -6.12 -11.65 9.34
N MET A 155 -6.98 -10.70 8.96
CA MET A 155 -6.62 -9.57 8.12
C MET A 155 -6.25 -8.37 9.00
N ALA A 156 -5.01 -7.92 8.90
CA ALA A 156 -4.55 -6.74 9.62
C ALA A 156 -3.52 -5.93 8.84
N TRP A 157 -3.49 -4.63 9.11
CA TRP A 157 -2.51 -3.71 8.55
C TRP A 157 -2.09 -2.66 9.55
N ARG A 158 -0.90 -2.09 9.34
CA ARG A 158 -0.32 -1.04 10.17
C ARG A 158 -0.23 0.28 9.42
N ALA A 159 -0.31 1.37 10.18
CA ALA A 159 -0.14 2.73 9.68
C ALA A 159 0.96 3.45 10.43
N SER A 160 1.61 4.41 9.76
CA SER A 160 2.69 5.26 10.27
C SER A 160 2.24 6.30 11.30
N ARG A 161 1.43 5.88 12.27
CA ARG A 161 0.77 6.72 13.28
C ARG A 161 1.34 6.40 14.67
N ALA A 162 1.47 7.44 15.49
CA ALA A 162 1.94 7.27 16.86
C ALA A 162 0.89 6.55 17.73
N LYS A 163 1.33 6.09 18.91
CA LYS A 163 0.44 5.48 19.89
C LYS A 163 -0.66 6.50 20.27
N GLY A 164 -1.91 6.05 20.28
CA GLY A 164 -3.07 6.91 20.57
C GLY A 164 -3.65 7.65 19.36
N GLN A 165 -2.98 7.66 18.20
CA GLN A 165 -3.43 8.37 16.99
C GLN A 165 -4.09 7.45 15.96
N CYS A 166 -4.80 6.43 16.42
CA CYS A 166 -5.41 5.41 15.57
C CYS A 166 -6.88 5.70 15.25
N GLY A 167 -7.43 6.77 15.83
CA GLY A 167 -8.86 7.09 15.79
C GLY A 167 -9.30 7.79 14.51
N VAL A 168 -10.61 7.98 14.40
CA VAL A 168 -11.23 8.69 13.26
C VAL A 168 -10.86 10.17 13.22
N SER A 169 -10.57 10.79 14.37
CA SER A 169 -10.10 12.17 14.48
C SER A 169 -8.73 12.37 13.83
N ASP A 170 -7.89 11.34 13.83
CA ASP A 170 -6.53 11.42 13.29
C ASP A 170 -6.50 11.14 11.78
N TYR A 171 -7.62 10.74 11.19
CA TYR A 171 -7.68 10.25 9.82
C TYR A 171 -7.11 11.27 8.81
N LEU A 172 -7.37 12.56 9.00
CA LEU A 172 -6.85 13.63 8.14
C LEU A 172 -5.49 14.19 8.58
N THR A 173 -5.02 13.82 9.77
CA THR A 173 -3.71 14.22 10.28
C THR A 173 -2.63 13.58 9.42
N PRO A 174 -1.70 14.38 8.87
CA PRO A 174 -0.62 13.86 8.05
C PRO A 174 0.36 13.01 8.84
N HIS A 175 0.56 11.82 8.33
CA HIS A 175 1.51 10.82 8.83
C HIS A 175 2.24 10.12 7.67
N GLU A 176 2.07 10.60 6.44
CA GLU A 176 2.76 10.13 5.25
C GLU A 176 4.27 10.32 5.35
N GLN A 177 5.03 9.28 5.02
CA GLN A 177 6.49 9.35 4.94
C GLN A 177 6.92 9.72 3.52
N LEU A 178 7.09 11.01 3.23
CA LEU A 178 7.35 11.52 1.87
C LEU A 178 8.82 11.62 1.48
N ALA A 179 9.73 11.54 2.44
CA ALA A 179 11.17 11.68 2.23
C ALA A 179 11.93 10.42 2.64
N VAL A 180 13.02 10.14 1.92
CA VAL A 180 14.00 9.12 2.34
C VAL A 180 14.62 9.51 3.68
N LYS A 181 14.97 8.52 4.51
CA LYS A 181 15.41 8.65 5.90
C LYS A 181 14.33 9.10 6.90
N SER A 182 13.15 9.54 6.45
CA SER A 182 12.06 9.85 7.37
C SER A 182 11.72 8.65 8.24
N PHE A 183 11.45 8.91 9.52
CA PHE A 183 11.13 7.91 10.53
C PHE A 183 9.66 8.03 10.91
N SER A 184 9.00 6.89 11.12
CA SER A 184 7.72 6.85 11.82
C SER A 184 7.57 5.58 12.64
N THR A 185 6.67 5.65 13.61
CA THR A 185 6.23 4.50 14.39
C THR A 185 4.99 3.89 13.75
N TYR A 186 4.83 2.58 13.91
CA TYR A 186 3.73 1.82 13.31
C TYR A 186 2.85 1.18 14.40
N TYR A 187 2.44 1.99 15.38
CA TYR A 187 1.70 1.52 16.54
C TYR A 187 0.26 1.14 16.20
N CYS A 188 -0.37 1.87 15.28
CA CYS A 188 -1.75 1.60 14.90
C CYS A 188 -1.86 0.33 14.06
N SER A 189 -2.60 -0.64 14.59
CA SER A 189 -2.94 -1.90 13.93
C SER A 189 -4.44 -1.96 13.72
N TYR A 190 -4.86 -2.05 12.47
CA TYR A 190 -6.25 -2.11 12.06
C TYR A 190 -6.55 -3.54 11.63
N LYS A 191 -7.58 -4.15 12.24
CA LYS A 191 -8.04 -5.52 11.94
C LYS A 191 -9.28 -5.49 11.06
N THR A 192 -9.76 -6.67 10.65
CA THR A 192 -11.03 -6.89 9.92
C THR A 192 -11.15 -6.14 8.58
N SER A 193 -10.01 -5.64 8.10
CA SER A 193 -9.88 -4.87 6.88
C SER A 193 -8.54 -5.16 6.22
N ARG A 194 -8.49 -4.97 4.90
CA ARG A 194 -7.37 -5.37 4.06
C ARG A 194 -7.01 -4.26 3.09
N LEU A 195 -5.72 -3.95 3.01
CA LEU A 195 -5.16 -3.12 1.96
C LEU A 195 -5.11 -3.90 0.64
N THR A 196 -5.48 -3.23 -0.44
CA THR A 196 -5.66 -3.85 -1.75
C THR A 196 -4.57 -3.43 -2.74
N TYR A 197 -3.31 -3.67 -2.35
CA TYR A 197 -2.16 -3.52 -3.24
C TYR A 197 -1.21 -4.72 -3.13
N SER A 198 -0.49 -5.01 -4.22
CA SER A 198 0.57 -6.00 -4.32
C SER A 198 1.78 -5.40 -5.02
N VAL A 199 2.93 -6.09 -4.96
CA VAL A 199 4.14 -5.68 -5.68
C VAL A 199 4.79 -6.85 -6.39
N THR A 200 5.34 -6.57 -7.56
CA THR A 200 6.09 -7.52 -8.38
C THR A 200 7.57 -7.43 -8.03
N LEU A 201 8.09 -8.48 -7.40
CA LEU A 201 9.50 -8.66 -7.06
C LEU A 201 10.18 -9.60 -8.05
N ILE A 202 11.31 -9.16 -8.62
CA ILE A 202 12.27 -10.02 -9.28
C ILE A 202 13.36 -10.38 -8.25
N PRO A 203 13.41 -11.63 -7.76
CA PRO A 203 14.43 -12.07 -6.84
C PRO A 203 15.82 -12.07 -7.50
N ALA A 204 16.84 -11.73 -6.72
CA ALA A 204 18.21 -12.05 -7.10
C ALA A 204 18.38 -13.59 -7.07
N LEU A 205 19.18 -14.11 -8.01
CA LEU A 205 19.59 -15.51 -8.06
C LEU A 205 20.36 -15.89 -6.80
#